data_AF-A0A0S7XTL1-F1
#
_entry.id   AF-A0A0S7XTL1-F1
#
_cell.length_a   1.000
_cell.length_b   1.000
_cell.length_c   1.000
_cell.angle_alpha   90.00
_cell.angle_beta   90.00
_cell.angle_gamma   90.00
#
_symmetry.space_group_name_H-M   'P 1'
#
loop_
_entity.id
_entity.type
_entity.pdbx_description
1 polymer ?
#
loop_
_entity_poly.entity_id
_entity_poly.type
_entity_poly.pdbx_seq_one_letter_code
_entity_poly.pdbx_strand_id
1 'polypeptide(L)'
;MFFIKYMAAINSLLFPVVYKLFGERGIKAWQLIFYQIGIGRSSILKEGLKIDVNDARSLGRIFDYDDSLAHVKGIWEMEKKGKAIKVVKVCPIAYILRPETCLNLIAALEAGTFYPLNSRIKVPDIPKLISRGDDCCIGTIELPYLAKEVADQISPYSTGKQYPLINIPGLNKRLFCQTIKSFLKAVLNFLKHGTKQQMYWYEFFKYKG
;
A
#
# COMPACT_ATOMS: atom_id res chain seq x y z
N MET A 1 -3.75 -12.94 10.90
CA MET A 1 -5.09 -13.01 10.28
C MET A 1 -6.12 -12.11 10.97
N PHE A 2 -6.41 -12.31 12.26
CA PHE A 2 -7.36 -11.46 13.00
C PHE A 2 -7.02 -9.97 12.96
N PHE A 3 -5.74 -9.62 13.16
CA PHE A 3 -5.31 -8.22 13.25
C PHE A 3 -5.69 -7.35 12.04
N ILE A 4 -5.50 -7.82 10.79
CA ILE A 4 -5.83 -7.01 9.60
C ILE A 4 -7.33 -6.79 9.47
N LYS A 5 -8.15 -7.83 9.71
CA LYS A 5 -9.60 -7.70 9.70
C LYS A 5 -10.09 -6.76 10.81
N TYR A 6 -9.52 -6.85 12.01
CA TYR A 6 -9.82 -5.93 13.11
C TYR A 6 -9.42 -4.49 12.77
N MET A 7 -8.23 -4.27 12.23
CA MET A 7 -7.79 -2.95 11.81
C MET A 7 -8.70 -2.40 10.70
N ALA A 8 -9.06 -3.21 9.72
CA ALA A 8 -10.01 -2.80 8.68
C ALA A 8 -11.37 -2.40 9.29
N ALA A 9 -11.93 -3.20 10.19
CA ALA A 9 -13.19 -2.90 10.86
C ALA A 9 -13.12 -1.63 11.72
N ILE A 10 -12.05 -1.48 12.50
CA ILE A 10 -11.81 -0.27 13.31
C ILE A 10 -11.72 0.95 12.41
N ASN A 11 -10.98 0.88 11.29
CA ASN A 11 -10.87 1.99 10.35
C ASN A 11 -12.22 2.28 9.67
N SER A 12 -12.99 1.27 9.25
CA SER A 12 -14.33 1.47 8.71
C SER A 12 -15.29 2.15 9.68
N LEU A 13 -15.16 1.88 10.98
CA LEU A 13 -15.98 2.49 12.02
C LEU A 13 -15.51 3.91 12.36
N LEU A 14 -14.19 4.12 12.48
CA LEU A 14 -13.62 5.40 12.90
C LEU A 14 -13.59 6.42 11.76
N PHE A 15 -13.39 6.00 10.51
CA PHE A 15 -13.26 6.91 9.37
C PHE A 15 -14.46 7.87 9.22
N PRO A 16 -15.73 7.41 9.28
CA PRO A 16 -16.89 8.30 9.23
C PRO A 16 -16.97 9.24 10.43
N VAL A 17 -16.57 8.77 11.62
CA VAL A 17 -16.57 9.59 12.85
C VAL A 17 -15.51 10.69 12.75
N VAL A 18 -14.31 10.34 12.31
CA VAL A 18 -13.21 11.28 12.07
C VAL A 18 -13.61 12.31 11.02
N TYR A 19 -14.22 11.89 9.92
CA TYR A 19 -14.73 12.82 8.90
C TYR A 19 -15.83 13.73 9.45
N LYS A 20 -16.79 13.19 10.21
CA LYS A 20 -17.89 13.98 10.80
C LYS A 20 -17.39 15.02 11.79
N LEU A 21 -16.39 14.69 12.61
CA LEU A 21 -15.86 15.58 13.65
C LEU A 21 -14.83 16.58 13.12
N PHE A 22 -14.01 16.20 12.15
CA PHE A 22 -12.83 16.97 11.74
C PHE A 22 -12.74 17.24 10.23
N GLY A 23 -13.73 16.80 9.44
CA GLY A 23 -13.78 16.97 7.99
C GLY A 23 -12.57 16.37 7.27
N GLU A 24 -12.19 16.98 6.15
CA GLU A 24 -11.01 16.60 5.37
C GLU A 24 -9.71 16.65 6.17
N ARG A 25 -9.60 17.56 7.14
CA ARG A 25 -8.42 17.69 7.99
C ARG A 25 -8.19 16.43 8.82
N GLY A 26 -9.26 15.80 9.31
CA GLY A 26 -9.20 14.53 10.02
C GLY A 26 -8.71 13.39 9.12
N ILE A 27 -9.20 13.33 7.88
CA ILE A 27 -8.76 12.32 6.90
C ILE A 27 -7.29 12.48 6.56
N LYS A 28 -6.83 13.71 6.33
CA LYS A 28 -5.42 14.03 6.07
C LYS A 28 -4.52 13.58 7.23
N ALA A 29 -4.93 13.84 8.47
CA ALA A 29 -4.21 13.36 9.65
C ALA A 29 -4.15 11.82 9.71
N TRP A 30 -5.25 11.16 9.36
CA TRP A 30 -5.32 9.70 9.32
C TRP A 30 -4.41 9.10 8.25
N GLN A 31 -4.38 9.71 7.06
CA GLN A 31 -3.48 9.30 5.99
C GLN A 31 -2.00 9.50 6.37
N LEU A 32 -1.67 10.58 7.06
CA LEU A 32 -0.31 10.81 7.57
C LEU A 32 0.13 9.68 8.51
N ILE A 33 -0.76 9.19 9.38
CA ILE A 33 -0.48 8.03 10.25
C ILE A 33 -0.15 6.80 9.39
N PHE A 34 -0.97 6.49 8.39
CA PHE A 34 -0.75 5.34 7.50
C PHE A 34 0.55 5.48 6.68
N TYR A 35 0.86 6.68 6.21
CA TYR A 35 2.11 6.99 5.53
C TYR A 35 3.33 6.74 6.43
N GLN A 36 3.29 7.18 7.69
CA GLN A 36 4.37 6.93 8.65
C GLN A 36 4.52 5.44 8.99
N ILE A 37 3.40 4.70 9.08
CA ILE A 37 3.45 3.24 9.19
C ILE A 37 4.13 2.63 7.97
N GLY A 38 3.80 3.11 6.77
CA GLY A 38 4.42 2.74 5.49
C GLY A 38 5.93 2.92 5.52
N ILE A 39 6.39 4.12 5.92
CA ILE A 39 7.82 4.42 6.08
C ILE A 39 8.47 3.43 7.05
N GLY A 40 7.84 3.22 8.20
CA GLY A 40 8.36 2.33 9.24
C GLY A 40 8.54 0.89 8.75
N ARG A 41 7.64 0.38 7.90
CA ARG A 41 7.71 -1.00 7.40
C ARG A 41 8.62 -1.19 6.19
N SER A 42 8.95 -0.13 5.47
CA SER A 42 9.64 -0.17 4.18
C SER A 42 10.95 -0.99 4.22
N SER A 43 11.89 -0.67 5.13
CA SER A 43 13.18 -1.38 5.21
C SER A 43 13.04 -2.83 5.67
N ILE A 44 12.11 -3.11 6.59
CA ILE A 44 11.82 -4.46 7.07
C ILE A 44 11.28 -5.34 5.94
N LEU A 45 10.39 -4.80 5.11
CA LEU A 45 9.86 -5.50 3.93
C LEU A 45 10.94 -5.71 2.88
N LYS A 46 11.78 -4.70 2.61
CA LYS A 46 12.91 -4.82 1.68
C LYS A 46 13.82 -5.99 2.05
N GLU A 47 14.22 -6.05 3.31
CA GLU A 47 15.10 -7.10 3.85
C GLU A 47 14.40 -8.46 3.82
N GLY A 48 13.21 -8.55 4.44
CA GLY A 48 12.50 -9.82 4.59
C GLY A 48 12.11 -10.44 3.27
N LEU A 49 11.65 -9.63 2.32
CA LEU A 49 11.24 -10.09 1.00
C LEU A 49 12.41 -10.12 0.01
N LYS A 50 13.59 -9.57 0.31
CA LYS A 50 14.71 -9.42 -0.65
C LYS A 50 14.26 -8.67 -1.91
N ILE A 51 13.72 -7.47 -1.72
CA ILE A 51 13.19 -6.63 -2.81
C ILE A 51 14.34 -6.04 -3.63
N ASP A 52 14.28 -6.23 -4.94
CA ASP A 52 15.04 -5.44 -5.91
C ASP A 52 14.24 -4.16 -6.23
N VAL A 53 14.83 -3.02 -5.88
CA VAL A 53 14.16 -1.72 -6.04
C VAL A 53 14.12 -1.24 -7.50
N ASN A 54 14.86 -1.88 -8.40
CA ASN A 54 14.88 -1.58 -9.84
C ASN A 54 14.04 -2.57 -10.67
N ASP A 55 13.19 -3.35 -10.03
CA ASP A 55 12.27 -4.28 -10.69
C ASP A 55 10.85 -4.10 -10.13
N ALA A 56 9.94 -3.63 -10.99
CA ALA A 56 8.54 -3.36 -10.66
C ALA A 56 7.82 -4.60 -10.11
N ARG A 57 8.10 -5.78 -10.67
CA ARG A 57 7.50 -7.02 -10.19
C ARG A 57 8.10 -7.45 -8.85
N SER A 58 9.40 -7.25 -8.65
CA SER A 58 10.05 -7.47 -7.35
C SER A 58 9.42 -6.61 -6.26
N LEU A 59 9.21 -5.32 -6.53
CA LEU A 59 8.45 -4.41 -5.65
C LEU A 59 7.02 -4.92 -5.39
N GLY A 60 6.36 -5.48 -6.40
CA GLY A 60 5.06 -6.14 -6.29
C GLY A 60 4.98 -7.29 -5.30
N ARG A 61 6.11 -7.87 -4.87
CA ARG A 61 6.12 -8.89 -3.82
C ARG A 61 5.67 -8.36 -2.46
N ILE A 62 5.67 -7.04 -2.27
CA ILE A 62 5.04 -6.40 -1.11
C ILE A 62 3.52 -6.62 -1.16
N PHE A 63 2.87 -6.40 -2.30
CA PHE A 63 1.45 -6.69 -2.48
C PHE A 63 1.15 -8.18 -2.29
N ASP A 64 1.98 -9.07 -2.82
CA ASP A 64 1.80 -10.51 -2.63
C ASP A 64 1.81 -10.93 -1.15
N TYR A 65 2.70 -10.31 -0.38
CA TYR A 65 2.80 -10.53 1.05
C TYR A 65 1.57 -9.97 1.78
N ASP A 66 1.19 -8.72 1.51
CA ASP A 66 0.00 -8.12 2.15
C ASP A 66 -1.30 -8.86 1.77
N ASP A 67 -1.43 -9.26 0.51
CA ASP A 67 -2.56 -10.04 0.01
C ASP A 67 -2.64 -11.40 0.70
N SER A 68 -1.50 -12.06 0.92
CA SER A 68 -1.42 -13.31 1.67
C SER A 68 -1.94 -13.15 3.11
N LEU A 69 -1.66 -12.01 3.75
CA LEU A 69 -2.16 -11.74 5.11
C LEU A 69 -3.65 -11.37 5.14
N ALA A 70 -4.14 -10.72 4.07
CA ALA A 70 -5.51 -10.24 3.92
C ALA A 70 -6.45 -11.24 3.23
N HIS A 71 -5.92 -12.37 2.74
CA HIS A 71 -6.62 -13.34 1.90
C HIS A 71 -7.22 -12.72 0.63
N VAL A 72 -6.51 -11.74 0.07
CA VAL A 72 -6.85 -11.14 -1.22
C VAL A 72 -6.41 -12.11 -2.32
N LYS A 73 -7.21 -12.33 -3.36
CA LYS A 73 -6.84 -13.18 -4.50
C LYS A 73 -6.80 -12.35 -5.77
N GLY A 74 -5.63 -12.35 -6.39
CA GLY A 74 -5.39 -11.67 -7.67
C GLY A 74 -4.29 -12.34 -8.47
N ILE A 75 -4.22 -12.01 -9.75
CA ILE A 75 -3.18 -12.48 -10.66
C ILE A 75 -2.37 -11.29 -11.17
N TRP A 76 -1.11 -11.52 -11.50
CA TRP A 76 -0.32 -10.54 -12.22
C TRP A 76 -0.55 -10.70 -13.72
N GLU A 77 -1.15 -9.70 -14.36
CA GLU A 77 -1.37 -9.70 -15.81
C GLU A 77 -0.13 -9.25 -16.58
N MET A 78 0.71 -8.43 -15.94
CA MET A 78 1.99 -8.00 -16.47
C MET A 78 3.07 -8.13 -15.39
N GLU A 79 4.19 -8.74 -15.74
CA GLU A 79 5.30 -9.07 -14.84
C GLU A 79 6.65 -8.69 -15.44
N LYS A 80 6.78 -7.43 -15.88
CA LYS A 80 8.01 -6.88 -16.45
C LYS A 80 8.81 -6.09 -15.41
N LYS A 81 10.11 -5.88 -15.66
CA LYS A 81 10.97 -5.07 -14.80
C LYS A 81 10.52 -3.61 -14.69
N GLY A 82 10.04 -3.02 -15.78
CA GLY A 82 9.60 -1.62 -15.79
C GLY A 82 8.16 -1.39 -15.39
N LYS A 83 7.31 -2.41 -15.50
CA LYS A 83 5.88 -2.32 -15.19
C LYS A 83 5.31 -3.66 -14.75
N ALA A 84 4.58 -3.65 -13.64
CA ALA A 84 3.83 -4.79 -13.16
C ALA A 84 2.38 -4.39 -12.89
N ILE A 85 1.43 -5.20 -13.37
CA ILE A 85 -0.02 -4.97 -13.22
C ILE A 85 -0.62 -6.17 -12.52
N LYS A 86 -1.27 -5.93 -11.37
CA LYS A 86 -2.01 -6.94 -10.62
C LYS A 86 -3.52 -6.69 -10.76
N VAL A 87 -4.26 -7.75 -11.06
CA VAL A 87 -5.73 -7.76 -11.09
C VAL A 87 -6.24 -8.61 -9.94
N VAL A 88 -6.92 -7.96 -9.00
CA VAL A 88 -7.49 -8.57 -7.80
C VAL A 88 -8.98 -8.78 -8.00
N LYS A 89 -9.43 -10.04 -7.95
CA LYS A 89 -10.85 -10.41 -8.11
C LYS A 89 -11.56 -10.68 -6.78
N VAL A 90 -10.79 -11.00 -5.73
CA VAL A 90 -11.36 -11.27 -4.41
C VAL A 90 -10.62 -10.45 -3.38
N CYS A 91 -11.30 -9.52 -2.73
CA CYS A 91 -10.76 -8.77 -1.60
C CYS A 91 -11.77 -8.80 -0.46
N PRO A 92 -11.56 -9.63 0.58
CA PRO A 92 -12.48 -9.70 1.72
C PRO A 92 -12.66 -8.37 2.43
N ILE A 93 -11.62 -7.54 2.39
CA ILE A 93 -11.58 -6.23 3.04
C ILE A 93 -12.39 -5.18 2.25
N ALA A 94 -12.51 -5.32 0.93
CA ALA A 94 -13.24 -4.37 0.08
C ALA A 94 -14.75 -4.34 0.39
N TYR A 95 -15.32 -5.42 0.92
CA TYR A 95 -16.72 -5.48 1.34
C TYR A 95 -16.99 -4.82 2.71
N ILE A 96 -15.92 -4.48 3.45
CA ILE A 96 -16.00 -3.88 4.79
C ILE A 96 -15.58 -2.41 4.74
N LEU A 97 -14.60 -2.08 3.89
CA LEU A 97 -14.09 -0.73 3.73
C LEU A 97 -14.97 0.09 2.79
N ARG A 98 -15.14 1.37 3.13
CA ARG A 98 -15.66 2.36 2.18
C ARG A 98 -14.63 2.61 1.06
N PRO A 99 -15.08 2.95 -0.17
CA PRO A 99 -14.19 3.35 -1.27
C PRO A 99 -13.08 4.31 -0.86
N GLU A 100 -13.46 5.37 -0.13
CA GLU A 100 -12.56 6.44 0.27
C GLU A 100 -11.52 5.92 1.25
N THR A 101 -11.85 4.95 2.10
CA THR A 101 -10.90 4.34 3.02
C THR A 101 -9.86 3.50 2.27
N CYS A 102 -10.31 2.68 1.30
CA CYS A 102 -9.41 1.94 0.41
C CYS A 102 -8.46 2.88 -0.33
N LEU A 103 -8.97 3.93 -0.97
CA LEU A 103 -8.16 4.82 -1.81
C LEU A 103 -7.27 5.74 -1.00
N ASN A 104 -7.78 6.31 0.09
CA ASN A 104 -7.03 7.33 0.81
C ASN A 104 -6.01 6.72 1.76
N LEU A 105 -6.39 5.68 2.51
CA LEU A 105 -5.52 5.14 3.56
C LEU A 105 -4.55 4.10 3.03
N ILE A 106 -5.00 3.19 2.17
CA ILE A 106 -4.12 2.18 1.59
C ILE A 106 -3.13 2.85 0.63
N ALA A 107 -3.55 3.78 -0.22
CA ALA A 107 -2.60 4.51 -1.06
C ALA A 107 -1.56 5.28 -0.23
N ALA A 108 -1.95 5.88 0.91
CA ALA A 108 -0.99 6.53 1.81
C ALA A 108 0.00 5.53 2.43
N LEU A 109 -0.45 4.34 2.83
CA LEU A 109 0.41 3.26 3.32
C LEU A 109 1.40 2.79 2.24
N GLU A 110 0.91 2.55 1.03
CA GLU A 110 1.74 2.11 -0.10
C GLU A 110 2.74 3.19 -0.51
N ALA A 111 2.30 4.45 -0.56
CA ALA A 111 3.17 5.60 -0.77
C ALA A 111 4.33 5.62 0.23
N GLY A 112 4.02 5.51 1.52
CA GLY A 112 5.03 5.48 2.58
C GLY A 112 5.93 4.25 2.51
N THR A 113 5.42 3.14 1.97
CA THR A 113 6.18 1.90 1.81
C THR A 113 7.16 1.98 0.63
N PHE A 114 6.69 2.41 -0.54
CA PHE A 114 7.47 2.39 -1.77
C PHE A 114 8.41 3.58 -1.94
N TYR A 115 8.00 4.78 -1.51
CA TYR A 115 8.80 5.99 -1.71
C TYR A 115 10.23 5.90 -1.11
N PRO A 116 10.41 5.39 0.13
CA PRO A 116 11.76 5.19 0.68
C PRO A 116 12.57 4.09 -0.01
N LEU A 117 11.92 3.15 -0.71
CA LEU A 117 12.60 2.10 -1.47
C LEU A 117 13.12 2.64 -2.80
N ASN A 118 12.30 3.46 -3.46
CA ASN A 118 12.60 4.03 -4.75
C ASN A 118 11.80 5.32 -4.95
N SER A 119 12.46 6.48 -4.79
CA SER A 119 11.82 7.78 -4.97
C SER A 119 11.43 8.11 -6.41
N ARG A 120 11.89 7.30 -7.38
CA ARG A 120 11.58 7.45 -8.81
C ARG A 120 10.48 6.49 -9.28
N ILE A 121 9.90 5.70 -8.39
CA ILE A 121 8.72 4.90 -8.69
C ILE A 121 7.56 5.83 -9.05
N LYS A 122 6.82 5.52 -10.10
CA LYS A 122 5.54 6.17 -10.32
C LYS A 122 4.58 5.63 -9.27
N VAL A 123 3.93 6.54 -8.58
CA VAL A 123 2.84 6.26 -7.65
C VAL A 123 1.91 5.19 -8.22
N PRO A 124 1.62 4.12 -7.46
CA PRO A 124 0.63 3.13 -7.87
C PRO A 124 -0.73 3.78 -8.13
N ASP A 125 -1.20 3.64 -9.36
CA ASP A 125 -2.55 4.02 -9.76
C ASP A 125 -3.51 2.85 -9.54
N ILE A 126 -4.73 3.15 -9.10
CA ILE A 126 -5.79 2.18 -8.81
C ILE A 126 -7.04 2.57 -9.64
N PRO A 127 -7.05 2.24 -10.95
CA PRO A 127 -8.10 2.69 -11.86
C PRO A 127 -9.44 1.97 -11.64
N LYS A 128 -9.42 0.77 -11.03
CA LYS A 128 -10.61 0.01 -10.64
C LYS A 128 -10.52 -0.41 -9.19
N LEU A 129 -11.67 -0.45 -8.51
CA LEU A 129 -11.77 -0.77 -7.10
C LEU A 129 -13.08 -1.49 -6.76
N ILE A 130 -12.98 -2.72 -6.24
CA ILE A 130 -14.14 -3.52 -5.80
C ILE A 130 -15.04 -2.76 -4.82
N SER A 131 -14.47 -1.97 -3.90
CA SER A 131 -15.28 -1.21 -2.94
C SER A 131 -16.10 -0.09 -3.58
N ARG A 132 -15.75 0.38 -4.79
CA ARG A 132 -16.57 1.29 -5.62
C ARG A 132 -17.66 0.55 -6.42
N GLY A 133 -17.70 -0.78 -6.38
CA GLY A 133 -18.61 -1.60 -7.17
C GLY A 133 -18.03 -2.12 -8.48
N ASP A 134 -16.74 -1.91 -8.75
CA ASP A 134 -16.08 -2.51 -9.92
C ASP A 134 -15.96 -4.03 -9.79
N ASP A 135 -15.79 -4.71 -10.93
CA ASP A 135 -15.63 -6.16 -11.02
C ASP A 135 -14.29 -6.67 -10.44
N CYS A 136 -13.30 -5.78 -10.30
CA CYS A 136 -11.98 -6.07 -9.79
C CYS A 136 -11.28 -4.82 -9.22
N CYS A 137 -10.18 -5.01 -8.50
CA CYS A 137 -9.21 -3.94 -8.28
C CYS A 137 -8.02 -4.11 -9.23
N ILE A 138 -7.46 -3.01 -9.71
CA ILE A 138 -6.22 -3.02 -10.49
C ILE A 138 -5.15 -2.26 -9.72
N GLY A 139 -4.01 -2.90 -9.45
CA GLY A 139 -2.84 -2.26 -8.86
C GLY A 139 -1.70 -2.23 -9.88
N THR A 140 -1.10 -1.05 -10.08
CA THR A 140 0.01 -0.88 -11.02
C THR A 140 1.28 -0.43 -10.31
N ILE A 141 2.42 -1.00 -10.67
CA ILE A 141 3.75 -0.51 -10.27
C ILE A 141 4.52 -0.17 -11.54
N GLU A 142 5.04 1.05 -11.63
CA GLU A 142 5.74 1.56 -12.82
C GLU A 142 7.07 2.22 -12.44
N LEU A 143 8.14 1.87 -13.16
CA LEU A 143 9.49 2.42 -13.04
C LEU A 143 9.85 3.16 -14.33
N PRO A 144 9.35 4.39 -14.54
CA PRO A 144 9.43 5.08 -15.84
C PRO A 144 10.85 5.51 -16.24
N TYR A 145 11.80 5.48 -15.30
CA TYR A 145 13.19 5.89 -15.53
C TYR A 145 14.06 4.77 -16.12
N LEU A 146 13.57 3.53 -16.20
CA LEU A 146 14.34 2.43 -16.78
C LEU A 146 14.39 2.55 -18.30
N ALA A 147 15.57 2.28 -18.87
CA ALA A 147 15.73 2.14 -20.32
C ALA A 147 14.78 1.07 -20.86
N LYS A 148 14.20 1.29 -22.04
CA LYS A 148 13.13 0.45 -22.59
C LYS A 148 13.54 -1.01 -22.70
N GLU A 149 14.79 -1.27 -23.10
CA GLU A 149 15.37 -2.59 -23.27
C GLU A 149 15.45 -3.38 -21.95
N VAL A 150 15.58 -2.67 -20.83
CA VAL A 150 15.54 -3.25 -19.47
C VAL A 150 14.10 -3.35 -18.98
N ALA A 151 13.32 -2.30 -19.18
CA ALA A 151 11.93 -2.20 -18.73
C ALA A 151 11.05 -3.30 -19.31
N ASP A 152 11.27 -3.70 -20.57
CA ASP A 152 10.48 -4.71 -21.27
C ASP A 152 10.84 -6.16 -20.93
N GLN A 153 11.94 -6.39 -20.20
CA GLN A 153 12.34 -7.74 -19.79
C GLN A 153 11.34 -8.33 -18.80
N ILE A 154 11.06 -9.63 -18.96
CA ILE A 154 10.33 -10.40 -17.96
C ILE A 154 11.15 -10.38 -16.66
N SER A 155 10.47 -10.09 -15.55
CA SER A 155 11.11 -10.09 -14.25
C SER A 155 11.51 -11.52 -13.85
N PRO A 156 12.72 -11.73 -13.26
CA PRO A 156 13.06 -13.00 -12.62
C PRO A 156 12.16 -13.33 -11.42
N TYR A 157 11.36 -12.38 -10.94
CA TYR A 157 10.38 -12.55 -9.86
C TYR A 157 8.96 -12.84 -10.37
N SER A 158 8.80 -13.10 -11.68
CA SER A 158 7.52 -13.48 -12.28
C SER A 158 6.96 -14.75 -11.65
N THR A 159 5.66 -14.77 -11.37
CA THR A 159 4.95 -15.94 -10.83
C THR A 159 4.18 -16.71 -11.90
N GLY A 160 4.26 -16.29 -13.16
CA GLY A 160 3.58 -16.96 -14.26
C GLY A 160 2.06 -16.97 -14.06
N LYS A 161 1.50 -15.86 -13.55
CA LYS A 161 0.08 -15.71 -13.19
C LYS A 161 -0.41 -16.60 -12.03
N GLN A 162 0.48 -17.24 -11.29
CA GLN A 162 0.12 -17.93 -10.05
C GLN A 162 -0.04 -16.93 -8.90
N TYR A 163 -0.87 -17.29 -7.93
CA TYR A 163 -1.03 -16.53 -6.68
C TYR A 163 0.06 -16.95 -5.69
N PRO A 164 1.11 -16.13 -5.46
CA PRO A 164 2.15 -16.49 -4.51
C PRO A 164 1.64 -16.36 -3.07
N LEU A 165 1.73 -17.45 -2.30
CA LEU A 165 1.57 -17.40 -0.86
C LEU A 165 2.93 -17.12 -0.23
N ILE A 166 3.12 -15.92 0.30
CA ILE A 166 4.38 -15.54 0.96
C ILE A 166 4.21 -15.70 2.47
N ASN A 167 4.96 -16.64 3.05
CA ASN A 167 5.08 -16.79 4.50
C ASN A 167 6.56 -16.73 4.90
N ILE A 168 6.95 -15.65 5.57
CA ILE A 168 8.31 -15.46 6.07
C ILE A 168 8.28 -15.52 7.60
N PRO A 169 8.93 -16.52 8.22
CA PRO A 169 8.96 -16.67 9.67
C PRO A 169 9.42 -15.39 10.37
N GLY A 170 8.69 -14.96 11.41
CA GLY A 170 9.04 -13.79 12.22
C GLY A 170 8.81 -12.42 11.57
N LEU A 171 8.61 -12.32 10.24
CA LEU A 171 8.38 -11.05 9.56
C LEU A 171 7.13 -10.34 10.08
N ASN A 172 6.03 -11.09 10.25
CA ASN A 172 4.77 -10.56 10.81
C ASN A 172 4.98 -9.91 12.18
N LYS A 173 5.79 -10.53 13.06
CA LYS A 173 6.06 -10.02 14.40
C LYS A 173 6.88 -8.72 14.34
N ARG A 174 7.92 -8.69 13.51
CA ARG A 174 8.75 -7.48 13.29
C ARG A 174 7.89 -6.33 12.78
N LEU A 175 7.06 -6.57 11.77
CA LEU A 175 6.17 -5.57 11.19
C LEU A 175 5.12 -5.08 12.18
N PHE A 176 4.55 -5.97 12.99
CA PHE A 176 3.59 -5.59 14.02
C PHE A 176 4.21 -4.66 15.07
N CYS A 177 5.37 -5.03 15.62
CA CYS A 177 6.08 -4.17 16.58
C CYS A 177 6.43 -2.81 15.97
N GLN A 178 6.87 -2.78 14.71
CA GLN A 178 7.19 -1.55 14.00
C GLN A 178 5.95 -0.70 13.71
N THR A 179 4.82 -1.33 13.40
CA THR A 179 3.54 -0.65 13.17
C THR A 179 3.08 0.06 14.44
N ILE A 180 3.13 -0.60 15.60
CA ILE A 180 2.80 0.02 16.89
C ILE A 180 3.70 1.23 17.16
N LYS A 181 5.02 1.07 17.00
CA LYS A 181 5.98 2.18 17.20
C LYS A 181 5.69 3.36 16.28
N SER A 182 5.43 3.09 15.00
CA SER A 182 5.17 4.10 13.98
C SER A 182 3.84 4.81 14.23
N PHE A 183 2.81 4.06 14.64
CA PHE A 183 1.52 4.60 15.03
C PHE A 183 1.64 5.54 16.24
N LEU A 184 2.27 5.09 17.33
CA LEU A 184 2.46 5.92 18.53
C LEU A 184 3.24 7.20 18.21
N LYS A 185 4.32 7.08 17.41
CA LYS A 185 5.09 8.24 16.96
C LYS A 185 4.24 9.20 16.12
N ALA A 186 3.42 8.68 15.21
CA ALA A 186 2.55 9.49 14.37
C ALA A 186 1.47 10.21 15.18
N VAL A 187 0.85 9.53 16.15
CA VAL A 187 -0.13 10.13 17.08
C VAL A 187 0.54 11.22 17.93
N LEU A 188 1.73 10.96 18.49
CA LEU A 188 2.46 11.97 19.26
C LEU A 188 2.84 13.19 18.42
N ASN A 189 3.30 12.97 17.18
CA ASN A 189 3.61 14.06 16.25
C ASN A 189 2.35 14.87 15.90
N PHE A 190 1.23 14.19 15.67
CA PHE A 190 -0.05 14.84 15.41
C PHE A 190 -0.52 15.67 16.61
N LEU A 191 -0.42 15.15 17.83
CA LEU A 191 -0.77 15.90 19.04
C LEU A 191 0.12 17.13 19.25
N LYS A 192 1.42 17.04 18.90
CA LYS A 192 2.38 18.14 19.06
C LYS A 192 2.27 19.23 17.98
N HIS A 193 2.03 18.84 16.73
CA HIS A 193 2.13 19.74 15.58
C HIS A 193 0.80 19.97 14.86
N GLY A 194 -0.26 19.28 15.28
CA GLY A 194 -1.57 19.31 14.64
C GLY A 194 -1.53 18.84 13.19
N THR A 195 -2.41 19.41 12.37
CA THR A 195 -2.51 19.14 10.92
C THR A 195 -1.56 19.99 10.07
N LYS A 196 -0.72 20.82 10.69
CA LYS A 196 0.18 21.76 9.99
C LYS A 196 1.43 21.10 9.40
N GLN A 197 1.64 19.79 9.61
CA GLN A 197 2.73 19.09 8.93
C GLN A 197 2.51 19.12 7.42
N GLN A 198 3.50 19.64 6.71
CA GLN A 198 3.53 19.62 5.26
C GLN A 198 3.58 18.16 4.81
N MET A 199 2.44 17.68 4.29
CA MET A 199 2.33 16.34 3.74
C MET A 199 2.89 16.39 2.32
N TYR A 200 4.23 16.39 2.21
CA TYR A 200 4.93 16.46 0.93
C TYR A 200 4.40 15.45 -0.08
N TRP A 201 3.95 14.28 0.37
CA TRP A 201 3.34 13.28 -0.48
C TRP A 201 1.99 13.74 -1.06
N TYR A 202 1.04 14.31 -0.30
CA TYR A 202 -0.32 14.64 -0.79
C TYR A 202 -0.35 15.48 -2.08
N GLU A 203 0.67 16.31 -2.33
CA GLU A 203 0.80 17.08 -3.57
C GLU A 203 1.34 16.26 -4.76
N PHE A 204 2.14 15.21 -4.52
CA PHE A 204 2.56 14.23 -5.54
C PHE A 204 1.45 13.23 -5.90
N PHE A 205 0.49 12.97 -4.99
CA PHE A 205 -0.66 12.08 -5.20
C PHE A 205 -1.93 12.85 -5.59
N LYS A 206 -1.82 14.11 -6.06
CA LYS A 206 -2.96 14.81 -6.65
C LYS A 206 -3.49 13.94 -7.80
N TYR A 207 -4.66 13.32 -7.58
CA TYR A 207 -5.53 12.85 -8.64
C TYR A 207 -5.68 14.03 -9.59
N LYS A 208 -4.98 14.00 -10.72
CA LYS A 208 -5.45 14.72 -11.90
C LYS A 208 -6.70 13.96 -12.29
N GLY A 209 -7.85 14.50 -11.88
CA GLY A 209 -9.16 14.03 -12.30
C GLY A 209 -9.29 14.06 -13.81
#